data_AF-A0A6A7APZ2-F1
#
_entry.id   AF-A0A6A7APZ2-F1
#
_cell.length_a   1.000
_cell.length_b   1.000
_cell.length_c   1.000
_cell.angle_alpha   90.00
_cell.angle_beta   90.00
_cell.angle_gamma   90.00
#
_symmetry.space_group_name_H-M   'P 1'
#
loop_
_entity.id
_entity.type
_entity.pdbx_description
1 polymer ?
#
loop_
_entity_poly.entity_id
_entity_poly.type
_entity_poly.pdbx_seq_one_letter_code
_entity_poly.pdbx_strand_id
1 'polypeptide(L)'
;MATCLESTLIGTVSELQKVLAILSKFSALYLDIEERNLSRHGTVSTVTILAHPSNQALLIDVSALGGLAFSTALEDGKTLQSILSYPILSYPNQYEARFGP
;
A
#
# COMPACT_ATOMS: atom_id res chain seq x y z
N MET A 1 -10.85 -18.99 -20.46
CA MET A 1 -11.74 -18.90 -19.28
C MET A 1 -11.05 -17.96 -18.31
N ALA A 2 -11.68 -16.86 -17.91
CA ALA A 2 -11.10 -15.98 -16.89
C ALA A 2 -11.19 -16.70 -15.55
N THR A 3 -10.05 -17.11 -14.99
CA THR A 3 -9.98 -17.64 -13.62
C THR A 3 -10.27 -16.48 -12.68
N CYS A 4 -11.34 -16.59 -11.89
CA CYS A 4 -11.60 -15.67 -10.79
C CYS A 4 -10.42 -15.83 -9.81
N LEU A 5 -9.65 -14.76 -9.60
CA LEU A 5 -8.53 -14.81 -8.66
C LEU A 5 -9.12 -15.00 -7.26
N GLU A 6 -8.63 -15.99 -6.50
CA GLU A 6 -9.00 -16.08 -5.09
C GLU A 6 -8.51 -14.81 -4.39
N SER A 7 -9.43 -14.16 -3.67
CA SER A 7 -9.13 -12.98 -2.87
C SER A 7 -9.17 -13.32 -1.40
N THR A 8 -8.25 -12.74 -0.64
CA THR A 8 -8.19 -12.90 0.82
C THR A 8 -8.40 -11.54 1.45
N LEU A 9 -9.42 -11.43 2.33
CA LEU A 9 -9.67 -10.25 3.14
C LEU A 9 -8.74 -10.27 4.37
N ILE A 10 -8.05 -9.16 4.60
CA ILE A 10 -7.04 -9.00 5.64
C ILE A 10 -7.53 -7.91 6.59
N GLY A 11 -7.99 -8.32 7.78
CA GLY A 11 -8.61 -7.42 8.76
C GLY A 11 -7.86 -7.35 10.09
N THR A 12 -6.82 -8.18 10.28
CA THR A 12 -6.05 -8.22 11.53
C THR A 12 -4.59 -7.87 11.33
N VAL A 13 -3.94 -7.38 12.39
CA VAL A 13 -2.50 -7.05 12.39
C VAL A 13 -1.63 -8.25 12.04
N SER A 14 -1.98 -9.45 12.53
CA SER A 14 -1.20 -10.66 12.24
C SER A 14 -1.28 -11.08 10.77
N GLU A 15 -2.46 -10.96 10.15
CA GLU A 15 -2.62 -11.20 8.72
C GLU A 15 -1.90 -10.14 7.89
N LEU A 16 -1.99 -8.88 8.30
CA LEU A 16 -1.27 -7.78 7.66
C LEU A 16 0.23 -8.02 7.66
N GLN A 17 0.82 -8.42 8.79
CA GLN A 17 2.25 -8.75 8.87
C GLN A 17 2.65 -9.86 7.88
N LYS A 18 1.83 -10.92 7.75
CA LYS A 18 2.08 -11.98 6.76
C LYS A 18 2.07 -11.42 5.34
N VAL A 19 1.12 -10.55 5.04
CA VAL A 19 1.00 -9.88 3.74
C VAL A 19 2.19 -8.96 3.46
N LEU A 20 2.65 -8.17 4.43
CA LEU A 20 3.82 -7.29 4.25
C LEU A 20 5.09 -8.10 3.94
N ALA A 21 5.26 -9.25 4.57
CA ALA A 21 6.39 -10.15 4.29
C ALA A 21 6.34 -10.75 2.87
N ILE A 22 5.15 -10.84 2.28
CA ILE A 22 4.95 -11.24 0.88
C ILE A 22 5.23 -10.05 -0.04
N LEU A 23 4.56 -8.91 0.17
CA LEU A 23 4.64 -7.72 -0.68
C LEU A 23 6.07 -7.16 -0.79
N SER A 24 6.85 -7.19 0.29
CA SER A 24 8.24 -6.71 0.31
C SER A 24 9.20 -7.47 -0.61
N LYS A 25 8.77 -8.60 -1.20
CA LYS A 25 9.57 -9.42 -2.13
C LYS A 25 9.28 -9.12 -3.60
N PHE A 26 8.24 -8.36 -3.91
CA PHE A 26 7.81 -8.11 -5.29
C PHE A 26 8.24 -6.72 -5.76
N SER A 27 8.60 -6.64 -7.04
CA SER A 27 9.02 -5.39 -7.68
C SER A 27 7.89 -4.64 -8.39
N ALA A 28 6.77 -5.32 -8.66
CA ALA A 28 5.62 -4.76 -9.36
C ALA A 28 4.34 -5.07 -8.59
N LEU A 29 3.66 -4.01 -8.15
CA LEU A 29 2.37 -4.06 -7.45
C LEU A 29 1.34 -3.31 -8.30
N TYR A 30 0.17 -3.90 -8.48
CA TYR A 30 -1.01 -3.23 -9.01
C TYR A 30 -1.95 -2.93 -7.85
N LEU A 31 -2.48 -1.72 -7.82
CA LEU A 31 -3.31 -1.23 -6.74
C LEU A 31 -4.66 -0.78 -7.25
N ASP A 32 -5.67 -1.06 -6.45
CA ASP A 32 -7.00 -0.48 -6.55
C ASP A 32 -7.44 -0.05 -5.14
N ILE A 33 -8.07 1.12 -5.05
CA ILE A 33 -8.39 1.77 -3.76
C ILE A 33 -9.88 2.08 -3.74
N GLU A 34 -10.54 1.51 -2.75
CA GLU A 34 -11.98 1.64 -2.52
C GLU A 34 -12.25 2.39 -1.22
N GLU A 35 -13.42 3.02 -1.14
CA GLU A 35 -13.55 4.15 -0.21
C GLU A 35 -14.98 4.69 0.06
N ARG A 36 -15.02 5.83 0.75
CA ARG A 36 -16.18 6.72 0.88
C ARG A 36 -15.76 8.18 0.63
N ASN A 37 -16.02 8.71 -0.58
CA ASN A 37 -15.74 10.06 -1.09
C ASN A 37 -14.27 10.42 -1.45
N LEU A 38 -13.77 10.00 -2.64
CA LEU A 38 -12.32 9.90 -2.96
C LEU A 38 -11.82 11.30 -3.18
N SER A 39 -11.24 11.87 -2.13
CA SER A 39 -10.56 13.13 -2.17
C SER A 39 -9.77 13.32 -0.88
N ARG A 40 -9.20 14.51 -0.70
CA ARG A 40 -8.41 14.90 0.48
C ARG A 40 -9.13 14.77 1.84
N HIS A 41 -10.45 14.60 1.83
CA HIS A 41 -11.29 14.48 3.02
C HIS A 41 -12.06 13.15 3.07
N GLY A 42 -11.81 12.25 2.11
CA GLY A 42 -12.39 10.92 2.09
C GLY A 42 -11.75 9.99 3.11
N THR A 43 -12.28 8.78 3.20
CA THR A 43 -11.68 7.70 3.97
C THR A 43 -11.47 6.51 3.07
N VAL A 44 -10.23 6.02 3.01
CA VAL A 44 -9.91 4.74 2.35
C VAL A 44 -10.54 3.63 3.18
N SER A 45 -11.40 2.82 2.57
CA SER A 45 -12.07 1.72 3.25
C SER A 45 -11.38 0.39 3.00
N THR A 46 -10.88 0.18 1.77
CA THR A 46 -10.22 -1.06 1.35
C THR A 46 -9.12 -0.73 0.35
N VAL A 47 -8.02 -1.49 0.41
CA VAL A 47 -6.98 -1.46 -0.62
C VAL A 47 -6.81 -2.86 -1.18
N THR A 48 -6.97 -3.00 -2.49
CA THR A 48 -6.69 -4.25 -3.22
C THR A 48 -5.30 -4.18 -3.82
N ILE A 49 -4.49 -5.20 -3.59
CA ILE A 49 -3.12 -5.29 -4.11
C ILE A 49 -2.95 -6.63 -4.85
N LEU A 50 -2.50 -6.55 -6.09
CA LEU A 50 -2.03 -7.70 -6.87
C LEU A 50 -0.52 -7.57 -7.05
N ALA A 51 0.24 -8.52 -6.52
CA ALA A 51 1.71 -8.51 -6.62
C ALA A 51 2.17 -9.40 -7.77
N HIS A 52 2.81 -8.88 -8.82
CA HIS A 52 3.21 -9.71 -9.96
C HIS A 52 4.51 -10.49 -9.71
N PRO A 53 4.62 -11.78 -10.11
CA PRO A 53 3.67 -12.54 -10.94
C PRO A 53 2.64 -13.37 -10.16
N SER A 54 2.37 -13.04 -8.89
CA SER A 54 1.29 -13.71 -8.15
C SER A 54 -0.05 -13.49 -8.83
N ASN A 55 -0.82 -14.56 -8.97
CA ASN A 55 -2.22 -14.52 -9.41
C ASN A 55 -3.17 -14.47 -8.19
N GLN A 56 -2.78 -13.76 -7.13
CA GLN A 56 -3.60 -13.61 -5.92
C GLN A 56 -3.79 -12.13 -5.59
N ALA A 57 -5.06 -11.73 -5.47
CA ALA A 57 -5.44 -10.40 -5.03
C ALA A 57 -5.57 -10.38 -3.50
N LEU A 58 -4.91 -9.42 -2.85
CA LEU A 58 -4.91 -9.23 -1.41
C LEU A 58 -5.78 -8.01 -1.09
N LEU A 59 -6.86 -8.21 -0.34
CA LEU A 59 -7.78 -7.14 0.07
C LEU A 59 -7.50 -6.72 1.50
N ILE A 60 -6.90 -5.57 1.70
CA ILE A 60 -6.62 -5.00 3.02
C ILE A 60 -7.84 -4.19 3.46
N ASP A 61 -8.50 -4.63 4.53
CA ASP A 61 -9.61 -3.92 5.16
C ASP A 61 -9.06 -2.77 6.02
N VAL A 62 -8.92 -1.60 5.40
CA VAL A 62 -8.44 -0.38 6.07
C VAL A 62 -9.47 0.11 7.10
N SER A 63 -10.76 -0.17 6.90
CA SER A 63 -11.79 0.21 7.86
C SER A 63 -11.66 -0.56 9.17
N ALA A 64 -11.32 -1.85 9.11
CA ALA A 64 -11.08 -2.69 10.29
C ALA A 64 -9.75 -2.34 11.00
N LEU A 65 -8.69 -2.10 10.22
CA LEU A 65 -7.35 -1.84 10.73
C LEU A 65 -7.12 -0.37 11.16
N GLY A 66 -7.88 0.57 10.60
CA GLY A 66 -7.68 2.01 10.76
C GLY A 66 -6.25 2.43 10.43
N GLY A 67 -5.65 3.27 11.27
CA GLY A 67 -4.27 3.72 11.10
C GLY A 67 -3.23 2.60 11.11
N LEU A 68 -3.54 1.44 11.72
CA LEU A 68 -2.62 0.29 11.77
C LEU A 68 -2.37 -0.32 10.39
N ALA A 69 -3.26 -0.10 9.42
CA ALA A 69 -3.05 -0.55 8.04
C ALA A 69 -1.74 0.00 7.45
N PHE A 70 -1.33 1.20 7.87
CA PHE A 70 -0.16 1.90 7.31
C PHE A 70 1.02 1.98 8.29
N SER A 71 0.79 1.85 9.60
CA SER A 71 1.82 1.95 10.63
C SER A 71 2.32 0.60 11.17
N THR A 72 1.62 -0.51 10.92
CA THR A 72 2.10 -1.84 11.32
C THR A 72 3.41 -2.15 10.63
N ALA A 73 4.45 -2.43 11.43
CA ALA A 73 5.78 -2.75 10.96
C ALA A 73 6.08 -4.26 11.05
N LEU A 74 6.89 -4.72 10.11
CA LEU A 74 7.68 -5.94 10.22
C LEU A 74 8.88 -5.72 11.16
N GLU A 75 9.58 -6.79 11.52
CA GLU A 75 10.80 -6.73 12.34
C GLU A 75 11.90 -5.85 11.72
N ASP A 76 11.94 -5.76 10.38
CA ASP A 76 12.86 -4.89 9.64
C ASP A 76 12.36 -3.44 9.48
N GLY A 77 11.26 -3.09 10.14
CA GLY A 77 10.67 -1.75 10.12
C GLY A 77 9.83 -1.44 8.89
N LYS A 78 9.70 -2.36 7.91
CA LYS A 78 8.86 -2.13 6.73
C LYS A 78 7.39 -2.12 7.10
N THR A 79 6.67 -1.13 6.57
CA THR A 79 5.21 -0.99 6.68
C THR A 79 4.58 -0.98 5.29
N LEU A 80 3.25 -1.07 5.21
CA LEU A 80 2.56 -0.85 3.93
C LEU A 80 2.89 0.54 3.36
N GLN A 81 2.92 1.56 4.22
CA GLN A 81 3.29 2.91 3.82
C GLN A 81 4.69 2.97 3.21
N SER A 82 5.70 2.32 3.82
CA SER A 82 7.07 2.34 3.28
C SER A 82 7.20 1.52 1.99
N ILE A 83 6.38 0.50 1.78
CA ILE A 83 6.35 -0.29 0.55
C ILE A 83 5.75 0.52 -0.61
N LEU A 84 4.67 1.26 -0.34
CA LEU A 84 3.98 2.08 -1.35
C LEU A 84 4.64 3.44 -1.59
N SER A 85 5.45 3.89 -0.63
CA SER A 85 6.27 5.09 -0.78
C SER A 85 7.58 4.70 -1.45
N TYR A 86 7.83 5.20 -2.66
CA TYR A 86 9.19 5.21 -3.18
C TYR A 86 10.06 6.07 -2.25
N PRO A 87 11.34 5.77 -1.98
CA PRO A 87 12.21 6.73 -1.33
C PRO A 87 12.12 8.01 -2.15
N ILE A 88 11.63 9.09 -1.51
CA ILE A 88 11.68 10.42 -2.11
C ILE A 88 13.11 10.56 -2.59
N LEU A 89 13.28 10.62 -3.91
CA LEU A 89 14.56 10.95 -4.51
C LEU A 89 14.97 12.21 -3.78
N SER A 90 16.08 12.13 -3.04
CA SER A 90 16.75 13.29 -2.47
C SER A 90 17.30 14.09 -3.64
N TYR A 91 16.41 14.68 -4.43
CA TYR A 91 16.76 15.73 -5.35
C TYR A 91 16.94 16.96 -4.47
N PRO A 92 18.17 17.46 -4.28
CA PRO A 92 18.32 18.81 -3.76
C PRO A 92 17.45 19.72 -4.65
N ASN A 93 16.71 20.64 -4.03
CA ASN A 93 15.81 21.58 -4.68
C ASN A 93 16.51 22.32 -5.83
N GLN A 94 16.51 21.75 -7.05
CA GLN A 94 17.07 22.39 -8.25
C GLN A 94 16.17 23.53 -8.77
N TYR A 95 14.99 23.73 -8.18
CA TYR A 95 14.01 24.73 -8.61
C TYR A 95 14.03 26.04 -7.80
N GLU A 96 14.82 26.14 -6.73
CA GLU A 96 14.97 27.42 -6.00
C GLU A 96 15.92 28.41 -6.70
N ALA A 97 16.60 28.03 -7.78
CA ALA A 97 17.55 28.91 -8.48
C ALA A 97 16.94 29.79 -9.58
N ARG A 98 15.61 29.83 -9.77
CA ARG A 98 15.00 30.58 -10.88
C ARG A 98 14.18 31.80 -10.51
N PHE A 99 13.91 32.04 -9.24
CA PHE A 99 13.26 33.27 -8.81
C PHE A 99 13.81 33.72 -7.47
N GLY A 100 14.68 34.71 -7.53
CA GLY A 100 14.96 35.59 -6.41
C GLY A 100 15.83 36.76 -6.86
N PRO A 101 15.81 37.84 -6.08
CA PRO A 101 14.65 38.68 -5.76
C PRO A 101 14.08 39.43 -6.98
#